data_AF-A0A938DLK7-F1
#
_entry.id   AF-A0A938DLK7-F1
#
_cell.length_a   1.000
_cell.length_b   1.000
_cell.length_c   1.000
_cell.angle_alpha   90.00
_cell.angle_beta   90.00
_cell.angle_gamma   90.00
#
_symmetry.space_group_name_H-M   'P 1'
#
loop_
_entity.id
_entity.type
_entity.pdbx_description
1 polymer ?
#
loop_
_entity_poly.entity_id
_entity_poly.type
_entity_poly.pdbx_seq_one_letter_code
_entity_poly.pdbx_strand_id
1 'polypeptide(L)'
;MRLGSKDLATLEAFPLPDKQDPPEITGTRARFVQTAGGRTGVPAPRRVNHPPFVQFNAPIAWTALALEIDADGTSSFEVVGASTFPRHWIYDAEDALAAKVGLTDFKEWWRHSFGKHTPWGEETSPAYVTAVETALERQLSTEIMRGGAKPTIRRVKEGRTVIEQGAEDTDLFLLLNGVVTVEVDGEPVAELGPGAVLGERAVLEGGRRTSTVRAVTDCKLAVASADQIAREHLIELSAGHRREGA
;
A
#
# COMPACT_ATOMS: atom_id res chain seq x y z
N MET A 1 29.20 4.17 27.27
CA MET A 1 27.74 4.27 27.56
C MET A 1 27.18 2.86 27.60
N ARG A 2 26.94 2.30 28.79
CA ARG A 2 26.23 1.02 28.95
C ARG A 2 24.75 1.32 28.70
N LEU A 3 24.22 0.97 27.53
CA LEU A 3 22.77 0.85 27.38
C LEU A 3 22.34 -0.34 28.25
N GLY A 4 21.32 -0.14 29.09
CA GLY A 4 20.77 -1.15 29.99
C GLY A 4 20.25 -2.38 29.26
N SER A 5 19.72 -3.34 30.04
CA SER A 5 19.07 -4.55 29.52
C SER A 5 18.08 -4.21 28.41
N LYS A 6 17.89 -5.14 27.47
CA LYS A 6 16.95 -5.09 26.33
C LYS A 6 15.47 -5.09 26.76
N ASP A 7 15.14 -4.46 27.88
CA ASP A 7 13.78 -4.09 28.19
C ASP A 7 13.44 -2.98 27.17
N LEU A 8 12.73 -3.37 26.11
CA LEU A 8 12.28 -2.46 25.06
C LEU A 8 11.59 -1.27 25.73
N ALA A 9 12.27 -0.13 25.78
CA ALA A 9 11.63 1.14 26.08
C ALA A 9 10.55 1.34 25.01
N THR A 10 9.31 1.04 25.36
CA THR A 10 8.15 1.32 24.51
C THR A 10 7.94 2.82 24.62
N LEU A 11 8.41 3.57 23.63
CA LEU A 11 8.12 5.00 23.54
C LEU A 11 6.72 5.11 22.95
N GLU A 12 5.81 5.78 23.65
CA GLU A 12 4.47 6.01 23.11
C GLU A 12 4.54 6.91 21.87
N ALA A 13 3.66 6.64 20.91
CA ALA A 13 3.49 7.53 19.78
C ALA A 13 2.95 8.88 20.28
N PHE A 14 3.48 9.98 19.73
CA PHE A 14 3.07 11.33 20.10
C PHE A 14 2.23 11.93 18.96
N PRO A 15 0.93 12.19 19.15
CA PRO A 15 0.10 12.81 18.12
C PRO A 15 0.55 14.24 17.88
N LEU A 16 0.57 14.66 16.61
CA LEU A 16 0.75 16.06 16.24
C LEU A 16 -0.62 16.71 16.05
N PRO A 17 -0.75 18.03 16.21
CA PRO A 17 -2.00 18.72 15.91
C PRO A 17 -2.41 18.49 14.46
N ASP A 18 -3.68 18.13 14.24
CA ASP A 18 -4.24 17.97 12.91
C ASP A 18 -4.11 19.27 12.12
N LYS A 19 -3.82 19.14 10.83
CA LYS A 19 -3.83 20.26 9.89
C LYS A 19 -5.11 20.19 9.08
N GLN A 20 -5.86 21.28 9.06
CA GLN A 20 -7.09 21.42 8.30
C GLN A 20 -6.94 22.64 7.41
N ASP A 21 -7.15 22.44 6.12
CA ASP A 21 -7.25 23.56 5.19
C ASP A 21 -8.67 24.15 5.24
N PRO A 22 -8.85 25.45 4.95
CA PRO A 22 -10.18 26.02 4.79
C PRO A 22 -10.99 25.21 3.76
N PRO A 23 -12.29 24.96 4.00
CA PRO A 23 -13.08 24.18 3.06
C PRO A 23 -13.19 24.89 1.71
N GLU A 24 -13.03 24.13 0.65
CA GLU A 24 -13.24 24.59 -0.72
C GLU A 24 -14.72 24.36 -1.08
N ILE A 25 -15.45 25.45 -1.35
CA ILE A 25 -16.88 25.38 -1.67
C ILE A 25 -17.07 25.67 -3.16
N THR A 26 -17.67 24.71 -3.88
CA THR A 26 -17.97 24.84 -5.30
C THR A 26 -19.42 24.43 -5.58
N GLY A 27 -20.28 25.41 -5.85
CA GLY A 27 -21.70 25.16 -6.12
C GLY A 27 -22.40 24.50 -4.93
N THR A 28 -22.87 23.26 -5.12
CA THR A 28 -23.53 22.43 -4.10
C THR A 28 -22.57 21.50 -3.36
N ARG A 29 -21.27 21.64 -3.56
CA ARG A 29 -20.24 20.77 -3.00
C ARG A 29 -19.32 21.52 -2.04
N ALA A 30 -18.96 20.88 -0.95
CA ALA A 30 -17.88 21.30 -0.07
C ALA A 30 -16.81 20.21 0.01
N ARG A 31 -15.54 20.59 -0.14
CA ARG A 31 -14.37 19.72 -0.01
C ARG A 31 -13.57 20.14 1.22
N PHE A 32 -13.27 19.17 2.08
CA PHE A 32 -12.48 19.35 3.30
C PHE A 32 -11.21 18.52 3.18
N VAL A 33 -10.06 19.10 3.51
CA VAL A 33 -8.79 18.37 3.57
C VAL A 33 -8.27 18.39 5.01
N GLN A 34 -8.00 17.21 5.56
CA GLN A 34 -7.40 17.06 6.88
C GLN A 34 -6.19 16.13 6.82
N THR A 35 -5.08 16.58 7.37
CA THR A 35 -3.91 15.75 7.66
C THR A 35 -3.85 15.43 9.14
N ALA A 36 -3.84 14.14 9.47
CA ALA A 36 -3.62 13.63 10.82
C ALA A 36 -2.33 12.81 10.86
N GLY A 37 -1.66 12.79 12.01
CA GLY A 37 -0.42 12.02 12.16
C GLY A 37 0.31 12.30 13.47
N GLY A 38 1.48 11.68 13.60
CA GLY A 38 2.22 11.72 14.85
C GLY A 38 3.63 11.19 14.71
N ARG A 39 4.44 11.47 15.73
CA ARG A 39 5.73 10.80 15.90
C ARG A 39 5.49 9.37 16.36
N THR A 40 6.16 8.43 15.72
CA THR A 40 6.09 7.02 16.10
C THR A 40 6.80 6.74 17.44
N GLY A 41 6.65 5.54 17.97
CA GLY A 41 7.40 5.06 19.13
C GLY A 41 8.83 4.61 18.85
N VAL A 42 9.34 4.81 17.62
CA VAL A 42 10.63 4.25 17.20
C VAL A 42 11.73 5.29 17.36
N PRO A 43 12.74 5.08 18.23
CA PRO A 43 13.85 6.01 18.36
C PRO A 43 14.77 5.93 17.13
N ALA A 44 14.77 6.96 16.28
CA ALA A 44 15.65 7.02 15.12
C ALA A 44 16.86 7.95 15.39
N PRO A 45 18.10 7.43 15.45
CA PRO A 45 19.28 8.25 15.62
C PRO A 45 19.57 9.06 14.35
N ARG A 46 19.72 10.37 14.48
CA ARG A 46 20.04 11.29 13.39
C ARG A 46 21.29 12.11 13.69
N ARG A 47 22.21 12.20 12.72
CA ARG A 47 23.35 13.10 12.84
C ARG A 47 22.91 14.56 12.75
N VAL A 48 23.46 15.41 13.61
CA VAL A 48 23.23 16.85 13.65
C VAL A 48 24.55 17.60 13.64
N ASN A 49 24.55 18.82 13.09
CA ASN A 49 25.76 19.63 12.90
C ASN A 49 26.30 20.24 14.21
N HIS A 50 25.53 20.15 15.31
CA HIS A 50 25.87 20.71 16.61
C HIS A 50 25.75 19.65 17.71
N PRO A 51 26.48 19.76 18.83
CA PRO A 51 26.32 18.87 19.97
C PRO A 51 24.84 18.70 20.37
N PRO A 52 24.35 17.48 20.67
CA PRO A 52 25.11 16.26 20.92
C PRO A 52 25.53 15.46 19.67
N PHE A 53 25.49 16.04 18.46
CA PHE A 53 25.87 15.44 17.15
C PHE A 53 25.03 14.22 16.72
N VAL A 54 24.28 13.62 17.64
CA VAL A 54 23.26 12.59 17.41
C VAL A 54 22.01 12.98 18.19
N GLN A 55 20.89 13.13 17.48
CA GLN A 55 19.57 13.38 18.05
C GLN A 55 18.71 12.13 17.87
N PHE A 56 17.97 11.74 18.89
CA PHE A 56 16.98 10.67 18.81
C PHE A 56 15.61 11.31 18.64
N ASN A 57 15.16 11.44 17.39
CA ASN A 57 13.80 11.87 17.09
C ASN A 57 13.05 10.70 16.49
N ALA A 58 11.80 10.52 16.89
CA ALA A 58 10.97 9.55 16.23
C ALA A 58 10.47 10.09 14.87
N PRO A 59 10.49 9.26 13.82
CA PRO A 59 9.96 9.61 12.51
C PRO A 59 8.44 9.79 12.59
N ILE A 60 7.92 10.61 11.68
CA ILE A 60 6.49 10.94 11.59
C ILE A 60 5.78 9.96 10.65
N ALA A 61 4.63 9.46 11.08
CA ALA A 61 3.65 8.80 10.22
C ALA A 61 2.43 9.71 10.09
N TRP A 62 1.86 9.82 8.90
CA TRP A 62 0.78 10.74 8.62
C TRP A 62 -0.08 10.31 7.44
N THR A 63 -1.32 10.78 7.42
CA THR A 63 -2.30 10.59 6.34
C THR A 63 -3.07 11.88 6.13
N ALA A 64 -3.25 12.28 4.89
CA ALA A 64 -4.11 13.36 4.45
C ALA A 64 -5.29 12.79 3.68
N LEU A 65 -6.50 13.08 4.15
CA LEU A 65 -7.75 12.70 3.50
C LEU A 65 -8.49 13.95 3.03
N ALA A 66 -9.08 13.86 1.85
CA ALA A 66 -10.12 14.76 1.41
C ALA A 66 -11.48 14.08 1.57
N LEU A 67 -12.47 14.84 2.06
CA LEU A 67 -13.87 14.46 2.10
C LEU A 67 -14.65 15.47 1.25
N GLU A 68 -15.36 14.97 0.24
CA GLU A 68 -16.33 15.76 -0.52
C GLU A 68 -17.73 15.44 -0.03
N ILE A 69 -18.53 16.47 0.21
CA ILE A 69 -19.94 16.37 0.59
C ILE A 69 -20.75 17.21 -0.38
N ASP A 70 -21.73 16.59 -1.02
CA ASP A 70 -22.71 17.24 -1.89
C ASP A 70 -23.98 17.61 -1.10
N ALA A 71 -24.68 18.66 -1.53
CA ALA A 71 -25.86 19.19 -0.84
C ALA A 71 -27.07 18.22 -0.83
N ASP A 72 -27.03 17.17 -1.67
CA ASP A 72 -28.00 16.08 -1.66
C ASP A 72 -27.74 15.05 -0.55
N GLY A 73 -26.66 15.22 0.21
CA GLY A 73 -26.26 14.36 1.32
C GLY A 73 -25.31 13.24 0.91
N THR A 74 -24.93 13.13 -0.36
CA THR A 74 -23.91 12.18 -0.80
C THR A 74 -22.51 12.66 -0.41
N SER A 75 -21.60 11.70 -0.17
CA SER A 75 -20.21 12.00 0.16
C SER A 75 -19.25 10.99 -0.44
N SER A 76 -18.03 11.44 -0.71
CA SER A 76 -16.92 10.61 -1.19
C SER A 76 -15.62 11.04 -0.51
N PHE A 77 -14.60 10.18 -0.53
CA PHE A 77 -13.30 10.49 0.05
C PHE A 77 -12.15 10.17 -0.91
N GLU A 78 -11.01 10.80 -0.66
CA GLU A 78 -9.76 10.60 -1.40
C GLU A 78 -8.59 10.62 -0.42
N VAL A 79 -7.60 9.75 -0.61
CA VAL A 79 -6.33 9.84 0.12
C VAL A 79 -5.38 10.77 -0.64
N VAL A 80 -5.32 12.02 -0.22
CA VAL A 80 -4.54 13.09 -0.86
C VAL A 80 -3.03 12.88 -0.67
N GLY A 81 -2.65 12.28 0.46
CA GLY A 81 -1.27 12.02 0.78
C GLY A 81 -1.11 11.11 1.98
N ALA A 82 0.03 10.45 2.09
CA ALA A 82 0.34 9.63 3.24
C ALA A 82 1.85 9.41 3.35
N SER A 83 2.33 9.14 4.55
CA SER A 83 3.70 8.69 4.74
C SER A 83 3.91 7.32 4.06
N THR A 84 5.06 7.13 3.42
CA THR A 84 5.41 5.89 2.71
C THR A 84 5.63 4.69 3.63
N PHE A 85 5.59 4.88 4.95
CA PHE A 85 5.52 3.84 5.97
C PHE A 85 4.93 4.44 7.26
N PRO A 86 4.28 3.66 8.15
CA PRO A 86 3.73 2.33 7.90
C PRO A 86 2.63 2.36 6.83
N ARG A 87 2.08 1.19 6.49
CA ARG A 87 0.95 1.09 5.58
C ARG A 87 -0.30 1.71 6.23
N HIS A 88 -1.01 2.54 5.48
CA HIS A 88 -2.24 3.19 5.94
C HIS A 88 -3.48 2.49 5.41
N TRP A 89 -4.43 2.23 6.31
CA TRP A 89 -5.72 1.59 6.03
C TRP A 89 -6.81 2.61 6.40
N ILE A 90 -7.71 2.86 5.46
CA ILE A 90 -8.78 3.85 5.60
C ILE A 90 -10.09 3.10 5.72
N TYR A 91 -10.88 3.43 6.73
CA TYR A 91 -12.17 2.82 6.99
C TYR A 91 -13.28 3.85 6.73
N ASP A 92 -14.43 3.38 6.25
CA ASP A 92 -15.63 4.18 6.09
C ASP A 92 -16.40 4.36 7.42
N ALA A 93 -17.59 4.97 7.35
CA ALA A 93 -18.41 5.25 8.52
C ALA A 93 -18.99 3.98 9.18
N GLU A 94 -18.98 2.86 8.47
CA GLU A 94 -19.44 1.54 8.92
C GLU A 94 -18.29 0.66 9.42
N ASP A 95 -17.09 1.23 9.62
CA ASP A 95 -15.84 0.53 9.97
C ASP A 95 -15.39 -0.51 8.92
N ALA A 96 -15.89 -0.43 7.68
CA ALA A 96 -15.43 -1.28 6.59
C ALA A 96 -14.18 -0.66 5.92
N LEU A 97 -13.22 -1.52 5.55
CA LEU A 97 -11.97 -1.09 4.92
C LEU A 97 -12.25 -0.56 3.52
N ALA A 98 -12.11 0.74 3.32
CA ALA A 98 -12.51 1.47 2.12
C ALA A 98 -11.33 1.79 1.18
N ALA A 99 -10.13 2.03 1.73
CA ALA A 99 -8.93 2.24 0.92
C ALA A 99 -7.64 1.81 1.63
N LYS A 100 -6.58 1.60 0.84
CA LYS A 100 -5.25 1.28 1.35
C LYS A 100 -4.18 1.97 0.52
N VAL A 101 -3.16 2.49 1.21
CA VAL A 101 -1.98 3.06 0.54
C VAL A 101 -1.06 1.93 0.07
N GLY A 102 -0.81 1.90 -1.24
CA GLY A 102 -0.13 0.80 -1.95
C GLY A 102 1.39 0.79 -1.82
N LEU A 103 2.01 1.90 -1.40
CA LEU A 103 3.44 2.00 -1.19
C LEU A 103 3.83 1.80 0.27
N THR A 104 4.79 0.90 0.50
CA THR A 104 5.52 0.77 1.76
C THR A 104 7.02 0.83 1.50
N ASP A 105 7.61 2.03 1.57
CA ASP A 105 9.07 2.23 1.50
C ASP A 105 9.61 2.71 2.86
N PHE A 106 10.05 1.73 3.67
CA PHE A 106 10.68 2.01 4.96
C PHE A 106 11.96 2.84 4.82
N LYS A 107 12.75 2.64 3.77
CA LYS A 107 14.06 3.30 3.62
C LYS A 107 13.90 4.76 3.28
N GLU A 108 12.96 5.08 2.41
CA GLU A 108 12.59 6.46 2.09
C GLU A 108 11.96 7.15 3.30
N TRP A 109 10.97 6.51 3.93
CA TRP A 109 10.35 7.01 5.17
C TRP A 109 11.39 7.32 6.25
N TRP A 110 12.30 6.37 6.52
CA TRP A 110 13.37 6.57 7.49
C TRP A 110 14.30 7.75 7.18
N ARG A 111 14.42 8.15 5.91
CA ARG A 111 15.27 9.29 5.50
C ARG A 111 14.50 10.61 5.55
N HIS A 112 13.23 10.61 5.15
CA HIS A 112 12.48 11.84 4.86
C HIS A 112 11.35 12.13 5.85
N SER A 113 11.06 11.26 6.81
CA SER A 113 9.95 11.48 7.76
C SER A 113 10.29 12.39 8.95
N PHE A 114 11.09 13.42 8.68
CA PHE A 114 11.50 14.43 9.65
C PHE A 114 11.46 15.83 9.04
N GLY A 115 11.02 16.81 9.82
CA GLY A 115 11.18 18.22 9.49
C GLY A 115 10.44 18.62 8.22
N LYS A 116 11.16 19.25 7.28
CA LYS A 116 10.59 19.95 6.11
C LYS A 116 9.83 19.04 5.13
N HIS A 117 10.21 17.77 5.03
CA HIS A 117 9.61 16.79 4.11
C HIS A 117 8.35 16.12 4.68
N THR A 118 7.62 16.84 5.54
CA THR A 118 6.38 16.37 6.16
C THR A 118 5.34 17.49 6.10
N PRO A 119 4.05 17.18 6.31
CA PRO A 119 3.00 18.21 6.31
C PRO A 119 3.17 19.29 7.40
N TRP A 120 3.92 19.00 8.49
CA TRP A 120 4.29 19.99 9.52
C TRP A 120 5.60 20.73 9.20
N GLY A 121 6.19 20.44 8.05
CA GLY A 121 7.32 21.11 7.44
C GLY A 121 6.84 22.03 6.32
N GLU A 122 6.90 21.56 5.07
CA GLU A 122 6.46 22.31 3.86
C GLU A 122 6.00 21.38 2.72
N GLU A 123 5.94 20.06 2.92
CA GLU A 123 5.69 19.09 1.83
C GLU A 123 4.61 18.06 2.18
N THR A 124 3.68 17.85 1.25
CA THR A 124 2.72 16.74 1.25
C THR A 124 3.14 15.76 0.16
N SER A 125 3.51 14.54 0.52
CA SER A 125 3.83 13.48 -0.46
C SER A 125 2.54 12.86 -1.01
N PRO A 126 2.37 12.75 -2.35
CA PRO A 126 1.20 12.09 -2.93
C PRO A 126 1.18 10.61 -2.53
N ALA A 127 -0.02 10.09 -2.22
CA ALA A 127 -0.22 8.67 -1.91
C ALA A 127 -0.72 7.92 -3.14
N TYR A 128 -0.06 6.82 -3.49
CA TYR A 128 -0.63 5.85 -4.43
C TYR A 128 -1.66 5.00 -3.66
N VAL A 129 -2.94 5.21 -3.96
CA VAL A 129 -4.06 4.46 -3.39
C VAL A 129 -4.38 3.30 -4.30
N THR A 130 -4.58 2.13 -3.72
CA THR A 130 -5.01 0.95 -4.46
C THR A 130 -6.27 0.37 -3.83
N ALA A 131 -7.05 -0.36 -4.62
CA ALA A 131 -8.23 -1.07 -4.14
C ALA A 131 -7.90 -1.99 -2.95
N VAL A 132 -8.89 -2.22 -2.11
CA VAL A 132 -8.78 -3.02 -0.89
C VAL A 132 -8.85 -4.51 -1.23
N GLU A 133 -7.99 -5.30 -0.60
CA GLU A 133 -8.03 -6.76 -0.67
C GLU A 133 -9.38 -7.32 -0.21
N THR A 134 -9.96 -8.18 -1.03
CA THR A 134 -11.11 -9.01 -0.68
C THR A 134 -10.79 -9.94 0.50
N ALA A 135 -11.82 -10.46 1.17
CA ALA A 135 -11.63 -11.47 2.22
C ALA A 135 -10.86 -12.70 1.72
N LEU A 136 -11.12 -13.11 0.48
CA LEU A 136 -10.44 -14.21 -0.18
C LEU A 136 -8.95 -13.90 -0.41
N GLU A 137 -8.60 -12.71 -0.91
CA GLU A 137 -7.21 -12.32 -1.10
C GLU A 137 -6.43 -12.27 0.22
N ARG A 138 -7.05 -11.81 1.31
CA ARG A 138 -6.44 -11.86 2.66
C ARG A 138 -6.16 -13.29 3.11
N GLN A 139 -7.10 -14.20 2.85
CA GLN A 139 -6.91 -15.63 3.13
C GLN A 139 -5.78 -16.21 2.28
N LEU A 140 -5.80 -15.98 0.96
CA LEU A 140 -4.79 -16.45 0.02
C LEU A 140 -3.41 -15.88 0.34
N SER A 141 -3.31 -14.62 0.73
CA SER A 141 -2.08 -13.99 1.19
C SER A 141 -1.48 -14.74 2.39
N THR A 142 -2.34 -15.15 3.33
CA THR A 142 -1.92 -15.96 4.49
C THR A 142 -1.48 -17.37 4.06
N GLU A 143 -2.23 -18.00 3.16
CA GLU A 143 -1.94 -19.34 2.63
C GLU A 143 -0.62 -19.38 1.84
N ILE A 144 -0.39 -18.42 0.94
CA ILE A 144 0.86 -18.26 0.17
C ILE A 144 2.05 -18.02 1.11
N MET A 145 1.88 -17.23 2.17
CA MET A 145 2.98 -16.86 3.05
C MET A 145 3.30 -17.90 4.13
N ARG A 146 2.32 -18.72 4.53
CA ARG A 146 2.43 -19.60 5.71
C ARG A 146 1.89 -21.03 5.54
N GLY A 147 1.09 -21.31 4.51
CA GLY A 147 0.34 -22.55 4.35
C GLY A 147 1.13 -23.72 3.77
N GLY A 148 2.24 -23.47 3.08
CA GLY A 148 2.99 -24.52 2.39
C GLY A 148 4.50 -24.25 2.31
N ALA A 149 5.10 -24.63 1.18
CA ALA A 149 6.50 -24.30 0.90
C ALA A 149 6.70 -22.79 0.84
N LYS A 150 7.81 -22.32 1.40
CA LYS A 150 8.11 -20.90 1.51
C LYS A 150 8.19 -20.25 0.12
N PRO A 151 7.48 -19.14 -0.12
CA PRO A 151 7.53 -18.47 -1.41
C PRO A 151 8.89 -17.82 -1.68
N THR A 152 9.27 -17.74 -2.95
CA THR A 152 10.48 -17.01 -3.37
C THR A 152 10.17 -15.52 -3.46
N ILE A 153 11.03 -14.68 -2.87
CA ILE A 153 10.86 -13.22 -2.93
C ILE A 153 11.51 -12.68 -4.20
N ARG A 154 10.71 -12.08 -5.06
CA ARG A 154 11.15 -11.38 -6.28
C ARG A 154 11.03 -9.87 -6.08
N ARG A 155 12.08 -9.13 -6.45
CA ARG A 155 12.06 -7.66 -6.52
C ARG A 155 12.06 -7.23 -7.97
N VAL A 156 11.16 -6.32 -8.32
CA VAL A 156 10.99 -5.83 -9.69
C VAL A 156 11.07 -4.31 -9.65
N LYS A 157 11.87 -3.73 -10.54
CA LYS A 157 12.02 -2.28 -10.65
C LYS A 157 10.84 -1.67 -11.40
N GLU A 158 10.53 -0.41 -11.10
CA GLU A 158 9.59 0.40 -11.87
C GLU A 158 9.81 0.25 -13.39
N GLY A 159 8.71 0.19 -14.14
CA GLY A 159 8.66 0.01 -15.59
C GLY A 159 8.94 -1.42 -16.08
N ARG A 160 9.38 -2.33 -15.22
CA ARG A 160 9.72 -3.71 -15.62
C ARG A 160 8.50 -4.63 -15.59
N THR A 161 8.45 -5.55 -16.54
CA THR A 161 7.42 -6.60 -16.59
C THR A 161 7.61 -7.63 -15.47
N VAL A 162 6.53 -7.93 -14.76
CA VAL A 162 6.41 -9.02 -13.78
C VAL A 162 5.97 -10.31 -14.48
N ILE A 163 4.87 -10.21 -15.25
CA ILE A 163 4.21 -11.28 -16.01
C ILE A 163 4.02 -10.78 -17.44
N GLU A 164 4.38 -11.58 -18.44
CA GLU A 164 4.18 -11.24 -19.85
C GLU A 164 2.99 -12.03 -20.41
N GLN A 165 2.07 -11.36 -21.11
CA GLN A 165 0.93 -12.01 -21.76
C GLN A 165 1.40 -13.09 -22.75
N GLY A 166 0.70 -14.22 -22.77
CA GLY A 166 0.98 -15.34 -23.65
C GLY A 166 2.15 -16.23 -23.24
N ALA A 167 2.95 -15.83 -22.24
CA ALA A 167 4.00 -16.67 -21.67
C ALA A 167 3.42 -17.94 -21.03
N GLU A 168 4.19 -19.03 -21.08
CA GLU A 168 3.85 -20.30 -20.45
C GLU A 168 4.45 -20.35 -19.05
N ASP A 169 3.59 -20.16 -18.04
CA ASP A 169 3.94 -20.17 -16.64
C ASP A 169 2.66 -20.22 -15.78
N THR A 170 2.70 -20.98 -14.69
CA THR A 170 1.59 -21.20 -13.75
C THR A 170 1.91 -20.72 -12.34
N ASP A 171 3.03 -20.03 -12.12
CA ASP A 171 3.33 -19.45 -10.82
C ASP A 171 2.26 -18.44 -10.40
N LEU A 172 1.98 -18.38 -9.09
CA LEU A 172 1.17 -17.35 -8.48
C LEU A 172 2.09 -16.27 -7.89
N PHE A 173 1.66 -15.02 -8.00
CA PHE A 173 2.36 -13.89 -7.44
C PHE A 173 1.49 -13.17 -6.42
N LEU A 174 2.00 -12.99 -5.21
CA LEU A 174 1.39 -12.11 -4.21
C LEU A 174 2.18 -10.81 -4.16
N LEU A 175 1.53 -9.68 -4.45
CA LEU A 175 2.16 -8.37 -4.35
C LEU A 175 2.33 -7.99 -2.87
N LEU A 176 3.57 -7.87 -2.39
CA LEU A 176 3.86 -7.53 -0.99
C LEU A 176 4.06 -6.02 -0.79
N ASN A 177 4.58 -5.35 -1.83
CA ASN A 177 4.86 -3.92 -1.86
C ASN A 177 4.87 -3.40 -3.29
N GLY A 178 4.43 -2.15 -3.47
CA GLY A 178 4.41 -1.45 -4.75
C GLY A 178 3.07 -1.56 -5.45
N VAL A 179 2.99 -0.90 -6.60
CA VAL A 179 1.81 -0.89 -7.48
C VAL A 179 2.18 -1.50 -8.82
N VAL A 180 1.28 -2.30 -9.37
CA VAL A 180 1.38 -2.86 -10.71
C VAL A 180 0.18 -2.46 -11.55
N THR A 181 0.36 -2.33 -12.85
CA THR A 181 -0.72 -2.22 -13.82
C THR A 181 -0.89 -3.56 -14.53
N VAL A 182 -2.15 -3.94 -14.77
CA VAL A 182 -2.53 -5.10 -15.57
C VAL A 182 -2.95 -4.59 -16.94
N GLU A 183 -2.31 -5.12 -17.98
CA GLU A 183 -2.54 -4.77 -19.38
C GLU A 183 -3.08 -6.01 -20.12
N VAL A 184 -4.14 -5.86 -20.91
CA VAL A 184 -4.64 -6.90 -21.83
C VAL A 184 -4.49 -6.38 -23.25
N ASP A 185 -3.78 -7.12 -24.09
CA ASP A 185 -3.46 -6.72 -25.47
C ASP A 185 -2.80 -5.33 -25.56
N GLY A 186 -2.06 -4.95 -24.51
CA GLY A 186 -1.36 -3.66 -24.40
C GLY A 186 -2.18 -2.52 -23.79
N GLU A 187 -3.48 -2.72 -23.55
CA GLU A 187 -4.35 -1.72 -22.94
C GLU A 187 -4.45 -1.92 -21.42
N PRO A 188 -4.22 -0.88 -20.60
CA PRO A 188 -4.32 -0.99 -19.15
C PRO A 188 -5.79 -1.19 -18.73
N VAL A 189 -6.04 -2.23 -17.93
CA VAL A 189 -7.39 -2.60 -17.45
C VAL A 189 -7.57 -2.41 -15.95
N ALA A 190 -6.49 -2.46 -15.16
CA ALA A 190 -6.55 -2.30 -13.71
C ALA A 190 -5.20 -1.90 -13.12
N GLU A 191 -5.21 -1.21 -11.98
CA GLU A 191 -4.03 -1.03 -11.12
C GLU A 191 -4.24 -1.75 -9.79
N LEU A 192 -3.24 -2.53 -9.38
CA LEU A 192 -3.31 -3.41 -8.23
C LEU A 192 -2.17 -3.10 -7.25
N GLY A 193 -2.52 -3.14 -5.97
CA GLY A 193 -1.61 -2.87 -4.87
C GLY A 193 -1.24 -4.09 -4.04
N PRO A 194 -0.51 -3.88 -2.94
CA PRO A 194 -0.10 -4.97 -2.07
C PRO A 194 -1.31 -5.75 -1.56
N GLY A 195 -1.20 -7.07 -1.58
CA GLY A 195 -2.29 -7.98 -1.28
C GLY A 195 -2.85 -8.72 -2.48
N ALA A 196 -2.78 -8.06 -3.64
CA ALA A 196 -3.27 -8.64 -4.88
C ALA A 196 -2.55 -9.95 -5.18
N VAL A 197 -3.34 -10.96 -5.52
CA VAL A 197 -2.86 -12.27 -6.00
C VAL A 197 -3.02 -12.30 -7.51
N LEU A 198 -1.95 -12.59 -8.22
CA LEU A 198 -1.86 -12.47 -9.68
C LEU A 198 -1.47 -13.81 -10.30
N GLY A 199 -1.93 -14.04 -11.52
CA GLY A 199 -1.51 -15.18 -12.34
C GLY A 199 -2.39 -16.42 -12.16
N GLU A 200 -3.44 -16.32 -11.35
CA GLU A 200 -4.45 -17.34 -11.10
C GLU A 200 -5.14 -17.84 -12.37
N ARG A 201 -5.36 -16.94 -13.34
CA ARG A 201 -6.03 -17.28 -14.62
C ARG A 201 -5.24 -18.30 -15.43
N ALA A 202 -3.92 -18.18 -15.45
CA ALA A 202 -3.06 -19.11 -16.20
C ALA A 202 -3.18 -20.54 -15.67
N VAL A 203 -3.36 -20.71 -14.36
CA VAL A 203 -3.59 -22.02 -13.72
C VAL A 203 -4.92 -22.64 -14.14
N LEU A 204 -5.94 -21.80 -14.35
CA LEU A 204 -7.29 -22.24 -14.72
C LEU A 204 -7.43 -22.50 -16.23
N GLU A 205 -6.75 -21.70 -17.06
CA GLU A 205 -6.95 -21.60 -18.51
C GLU A 205 -5.85 -22.27 -19.34
N GLY A 206 -5.15 -23.27 -18.78
CA GLY A 206 -4.24 -24.14 -19.54
C GLY A 206 -2.79 -23.68 -19.61
N GLY A 207 -2.32 -22.90 -18.63
CA GLY A 207 -0.90 -22.61 -18.42
C GLY A 207 -0.37 -21.37 -19.12
N ARG A 208 -1.23 -20.58 -19.79
CA ARG A 208 -0.83 -19.36 -20.51
C ARG A 208 -1.30 -18.10 -19.80
N ARG A 209 -0.41 -17.11 -19.71
CA ARG A 209 -0.73 -15.80 -19.11
C ARG A 209 -1.73 -15.04 -19.99
N THR A 210 -2.81 -14.54 -19.38
CA THR A 210 -3.90 -13.84 -20.08
C THR A 210 -3.73 -12.33 -20.16
N SER A 211 -2.77 -11.79 -19.41
CA SER A 211 -2.49 -10.36 -19.33
C SER A 211 -1.01 -10.15 -19.01
N THR A 212 -0.52 -8.97 -19.36
CA THR A 212 0.78 -8.47 -18.93
C THR A 212 0.62 -7.74 -17.61
N VAL A 213 1.54 -7.94 -16.68
CA VAL A 213 1.60 -7.20 -15.42
C VAL A 213 2.90 -6.43 -15.37
N ARG A 214 2.82 -5.10 -15.26
CA ARG A 214 3.97 -4.20 -15.26
C ARG A 214 4.07 -3.43 -13.96
N ALA A 215 5.28 -3.31 -13.43
CA ALA A 215 5.53 -2.54 -12.21
C ALA A 215 5.39 -1.03 -12.49
N VAL A 216 4.45 -0.37 -11.81
CA VAL A 216 4.28 1.09 -11.83
C VAL A 216 5.24 1.75 -10.83
N THR A 217 5.60 1.02 -9.76
CA THR A 217 6.62 1.43 -8.79
C THR A 217 7.59 0.28 -8.55
N ASP A 218 8.64 0.51 -7.75
CA ASP A 218 9.46 -0.60 -7.24
C ASP A 218 8.59 -1.60 -6.45
N CYS A 219 8.57 -2.85 -6.93
CA CYS A 219 7.70 -3.90 -6.43
C CYS A 219 8.47 -5.01 -5.71
N LYS A 220 7.81 -5.61 -4.71
CA LYS A 220 8.25 -6.83 -4.04
C LYS A 220 7.11 -7.83 -4.12
N LEU A 221 7.37 -9.01 -4.67
CA LEU A 221 6.38 -10.07 -4.82
C LEU A 221 6.85 -11.35 -4.13
N ALA A 222 5.91 -12.11 -3.59
CA ALA A 222 6.10 -13.50 -3.23
C ALA A 222 5.65 -14.37 -4.42
N VAL A 223 6.51 -15.29 -4.85
CA VAL A 223 6.25 -16.24 -5.94
C VAL A 223 6.02 -17.61 -5.32
N ALA A 224 4.88 -18.23 -5.62
CA ALA A 224 4.48 -19.52 -5.09
C ALA A 224 3.95 -20.42 -6.20
N SER A 225 4.06 -21.75 -6.00
CA SER A 225 3.43 -22.71 -6.91
C SER A 225 1.92 -22.70 -6.69
N ALA A 226 1.16 -22.73 -7.79
CA ALA A 226 -0.29 -22.81 -7.73
C ALA A 226 -0.81 -24.10 -7.09
N ASP A 227 -0.02 -25.18 -7.08
CA ASP A 227 -0.41 -26.47 -6.48
C ASP A 227 -0.61 -26.38 -4.96
N GLN A 228 -0.15 -25.30 -4.34
CA GLN A 228 -0.31 -25.04 -2.91
C GLN A 228 -1.69 -24.47 -2.57
N ILE A 229 -2.42 -23.98 -3.57
CA ILE A 229 -3.69 -23.28 -3.40
C ILE A 229 -4.81 -24.14 -3.96
N ALA A 230 -5.88 -24.29 -3.18
CA ALA A 230 -7.06 -25.02 -3.64
C ALA A 230 -7.63 -24.39 -4.92
N ARG A 231 -7.88 -25.22 -5.94
CA ARG A 231 -8.38 -24.77 -7.26
C ARG A 231 -9.68 -23.95 -7.15
N GLU A 232 -10.53 -24.28 -6.18
CA GLU A 232 -11.77 -23.54 -5.87
C GLU A 232 -11.51 -22.07 -5.49
N HIS A 233 -10.50 -21.79 -4.67
CA HIS A 233 -10.11 -20.42 -4.33
C HIS A 233 -9.61 -19.65 -5.56
N LEU A 234 -8.91 -20.31 -6.48
CA LEU A 234 -8.46 -19.67 -7.73
C LEU A 234 -9.63 -19.34 -8.66
N ILE A 235 -10.65 -20.20 -8.72
CA ILE A 235 -11.87 -19.96 -9.50
C ILE A 235 -12.62 -18.75 -8.96
N GLU A 236 -12.78 -18.67 -7.64
CA GLU A 236 -13.45 -17.55 -6.98
C GLU A 236 -12.69 -16.24 -7.20
N LEU A 237 -11.36 -16.25 -7.02
CA LEU A 237 -10.50 -15.09 -7.29
C LEU A 237 -10.62 -14.60 -8.73
N SER A 238 -10.54 -15.52 -9.70
CA SER A 238 -10.68 -15.21 -11.14
C SER A 238 -12.07 -14.65 -11.51
N ALA A 239 -13.11 -15.04 -10.78
CA ALA A 239 -14.45 -14.50 -10.96
C ALA A 239 -14.60 -13.09 -10.37
N GLY A 240 -13.85 -12.77 -9.31
CA GLY A 240 -13.74 -11.42 -8.73
C GLY A 240 -13.08 -10.45 -9.72
N HIS A 241 -11.86 -10.76 -10.16
CA HIS A 241 -11.11 -9.88 -11.08
C HIS A 241 -11.81 -9.62 -12.42
N ARG A 242 -12.64 -10.56 -12.91
CA ARG A 242 -13.43 -10.34 -14.13
C ARG A 242 -14.52 -9.27 -14.00
N ARG A 243 -15.02 -9.01 -12.79
CA ARG A 243 -16.04 -7.98 -12.55
C ARG A 243 -15.44 -6.59 -12.36
N GLU A 244 -14.17 -6.53 -11.97
CA GLU A 244 -13.47 -5.27 -11.69
C GLU A 244 -12.89 -4.62 -12.96
N GLY A 245 -12.70 -5.40 -14.04
CA GLY A 245 -12.23 -4.91 -15.35
C GLY A 245 -13.32 -4.70 -16.40
N ALA A 246 -14.61 -4.70 -16.02
CA ALA A 246 -15.76 -4.48 -16.90
C ALA A 246 -16.57 -3.26 -16.44
#